data_AF-A0A2D4QYS8-F1
#
_entry.id   AF-A0A2D4QYS8-F1
#
_cell.length_a   1.000
_cell.length_b   1.000
_cell.length_c   1.000
_cell.angle_alpha   90.00
_cell.angle_beta   90.00
_cell.angle_gamma   90.00
#
_symmetry.space_group_name_H-M   'P 1'
#
loop_
_entity.id
_entity.type
_entity.pdbx_description
1 polymer ?
#
loop_
_entity_poly.entity_id
_entity_poly.type
_entity_poly.pdbx_seq_one_letter_code
_entity_poly.pdbx_strand_id
1 'polypeptide(L)'
;MLPEENFISSILTQAIEDAAYTGTSKKYLKHKQSAIDWIMSNDPQFMQYCKILGLDSNTIRNKIVKHVPMTITKQQKEKIHARI
;
A
#
# COMPACT_ATOMS: atom_id res chain seq x y z
N MET A 1 -4.51 -14.08 17.77
CA MET A 1 -4.39 -12.68 17.32
C MET A 1 -5.48 -11.89 18.02
N LEU A 2 -5.11 -10.83 18.73
CA LEU A 2 -6.01 -9.93 19.47
C LEU A 2 -6.89 -9.13 18.48
N PRO A 3 -8.07 -8.63 18.89
CA PRO A 3 -8.94 -7.85 18.00
C PRO A 3 -8.26 -6.66 17.33
N GLU A 4 -7.36 -5.98 18.04
CA GLU A 4 -6.57 -4.87 17.52
C GLU A 4 -5.56 -5.33 16.45
N GLU A 5 -4.85 -6.43 16.70
CA GLU A 5 -3.95 -7.03 15.72
C GLU A 5 -4.70 -7.46 14.45
N ASN A 6 -5.91 -8.02 14.59
CA ASN A 6 -6.75 -8.38 13.45
C ASN A 6 -7.14 -7.14 12.63
N PHE A 7 -7.52 -6.06 13.30
CA PHE A 7 -7.89 -4.81 12.64
C PHE A 7 -6.70 -4.20 11.88
N ILE A 8 -5.53 -4.14 12.51
CA ILE A 8 -4.29 -3.65 11.89
C ILE A 8 -3.87 -4.53 10.70
N SER A 9 -3.97 -5.86 10.86
CA SER A 9 -3.70 -6.80 9.76
C SER A 9 -4.60 -6.54 8.55
N SER A 10 -5.89 -6.25 8.76
CA SER A 10 -6.82 -5.89 7.69
C SER A 10 -6.44 -4.57 7.01
N ILE A 11 -5.97 -3.56 7.76
CA ILE A 11 -5.50 -2.29 7.19
C ILE A 11 -4.28 -2.52 6.29
N LEU A 12 -3.29 -3.27 6.77
CA LEU A 12 -2.09 -3.58 5.99
C LEU A 12 -2.42 -4.42 4.75
N THR A 13 -3.34 -5.37 4.88
CA THR A 13 -3.82 -6.20 3.76
C THR A 13 -4.47 -5.32 2.70
N GLN A 14 -5.40 -4.43 3.07
CA GLN A 14 -6.06 -3.52 2.13
C GLN A 14 -5.05 -2.60 1.43
N ALA A 15 -4.05 -2.07 2.15
CA ALA A 15 -3.02 -1.23 1.56
C ALA A 15 -2.16 -2.01 0.54
N ILE A 16 -1.84 -3.27 0.82
CA ILE A 16 -1.13 -4.14 -0.13
C ILE A 16 -1.99 -4.42 -1.37
N GLU A 17 -3.28 -4.69 -1.20
CA GLU A 17 -4.21 -4.90 -2.32
C GLU A 17 -4.35 -3.66 -3.21
N ASP A 18 -4.50 -2.48 -2.59
CA ASP A 18 -4.55 -1.20 -3.30
C ASP A 18 -3.23 -0.97 -4.06
N ALA A 19 -2.08 -1.18 -3.40
CA ALA A 19 -0.76 -1.08 -4.02
C ALA A 19 -0.55 -2.11 -5.14
N ALA A 20 -1.26 -3.24 -5.12
CA ALA A 20 -1.22 -4.28 -6.16
C ALA A 20 -2.11 -3.98 -7.37
N TYR A 21 -2.99 -2.97 -7.32
CA TYR A 21 -3.98 -2.73 -8.36
C TYR A 21 -3.36 -2.57 -9.76
N THR A 22 -3.78 -3.38 -10.74
CA THR A 22 -3.23 -3.37 -12.11
C THR A 22 -4.17 -2.76 -13.13
N GLY A 23 -5.40 -2.43 -12.74
CA GLY A 23 -6.40 -1.86 -13.64
C GLY A 23 -6.17 -0.39 -13.98
N THR A 24 -7.20 0.23 -14.56
CA THR A 24 -7.12 1.61 -15.07
C THR A 24 -8.21 2.54 -14.55
N SER A 25 -8.96 2.12 -13.52
CA SER A 25 -9.94 2.98 -12.85
C SER A 25 -9.24 4.11 -12.12
N LYS A 26 -9.57 5.37 -12.45
CA LYS A 26 -8.98 6.56 -11.81
C LYS A 26 -9.12 6.55 -10.28
N LYS A 27 -10.26 6.07 -9.76
CA LYS A 27 -10.50 5.94 -8.31
C LYS A 27 -9.47 5.02 -7.66
N TYR A 28 -9.35 3.79 -8.17
CA TYR A 28 -8.44 2.79 -7.61
C TYR A 28 -6.96 3.12 -7.87
N LEU A 29 -6.64 3.85 -8.94
CA LEU A 29 -5.29 4.34 -9.17
C LEU A 29 -4.85 5.38 -8.13
N LYS A 30 -5.76 6.21 -7.64
CA LYS A 30 -5.47 7.12 -6.53
C LYS A 30 -5.20 6.34 -5.24
N HIS A 31 -6.00 5.31 -4.95
CA HIS A 31 -5.78 4.45 -3.78
C HIS A 31 -4.42 3.73 -3.88
N LYS A 32 -4.10 3.17 -5.04
CA LYS A 32 -2.80 2.56 -5.33
C LYS A 32 -1.64 3.52 -5.02
N GLN A 33 -1.69 4.75 -5.53
CA GLN A 33 -0.65 5.76 -5.27
C GLN A 33 -0.54 6.08 -3.78
N SER A 34 -1.66 6.37 -3.10
CA SER A 34 -1.68 6.63 -1.66
C SER A 34 -1.12 5.47 -0.84
N ALA A 35 -1.46 4.23 -1.19
CA ALA A 35 -0.98 3.04 -0.49
C ALA A 35 0.52 2.83 -0.70
N ILE A 36 1.03 3.01 -1.92
CA ILE A 36 2.47 2.95 -2.21
C ILE A 36 3.22 4.02 -1.40
N ASP A 37 2.74 5.26 -1.41
CA ASP A 37 3.37 6.37 -0.70
C ASP A 37 3.38 6.11 0.82
N TRP A 38 2.28 5.60 1.38
CA TRP A 38 2.18 5.26 2.79
C TRP A 38 3.11 4.10 3.19
N ILE A 39 3.18 3.03 2.40
CA ILE A 39 4.05 1.87 2.68
C ILE A 39 5.54 2.24 2.51
N MET A 40 5.89 2.99 1.45
CA MET A 40 7.29 3.27 1.10
C MET A 40 7.89 4.47 1.83
N SER A 41 7.06 5.37 2.32
CA SER A 41 7.55 6.44 3.20
C SER A 41 7.88 5.89 4.59
N ASN A 42 8.64 6.68 5.36
CA ASN A 42 8.82 6.45 6.79
C ASN A 42 7.59 6.92 7.58
N ASP A 43 6.39 6.54 7.14
CA ASP A 43 5.15 6.90 7.81
C ASP A 43 5.12 6.29 9.23
N PRO A 44 4.97 7.11 10.28
CA PRO A 44 4.99 6.63 11.66
C PRO A 44 3.88 5.63 11.97
N GLN A 45 2.71 5.76 11.36
CA GLN A 45 1.58 4.86 11.58
C GLN A 45 1.86 3.49 10.96
N PHE A 46 2.36 3.43 9.73
CA PHE A 46 2.78 2.16 9.11
C PHE A 46 3.83 1.44 9.96
N MET A 47 4.87 2.16 10.41
CA MET A 47 5.92 1.58 11.25
C MET A 47 5.37 1.06 12.58
N GLN A 48 4.46 1.81 13.20
CA GLN A 48 3.81 1.41 14.44
C GLN A 48 2.91 0.17 14.25
N TYR A 49 2.18 0.09 13.14
CA TYR A 49 1.35 -1.07 12.80
C TYR A 49 2.18 -2.33 12.57
N CYS A 50 3.30 -2.23 11.85
CA CYS A 50 4.25 -3.34 11.75
C CYS A 50 4.75 -3.77 13.14
N LYS A 51 5.12 -2.82 14.01
CA LYS A 51 5.61 -3.11 15.36
C LYS A 51 4.57 -3.83 16.22
N ILE A 52 3.31 -3.43 16.18
CA ILE A 52 2.22 -4.09 16.93
C ILE A 52 2.06 -5.55 16.50
N LEU A 53 2.23 -5.84 15.21
CA LEU A 53 2.20 -7.20 14.67
C LEU A 53 3.51 -7.98 14.85
N GLY A 54 4.51 -7.42 15.54
CA GLY A 54 5.83 -8.04 15.70
C GLY A 54 6.63 -8.14 14.40
N LEU A 55 6.34 -7.28 13.42
CA LEU A 55 7.00 -7.26 12.11
C LEU A 55 8.04 -6.13 12.02
N ASP A 56 9.17 -6.41 11.38
CA ASP A 56 10.12 -5.36 10.98
C ASP A 56 9.64 -4.66 9.70
N SER A 57 9.37 -3.36 9.81
CA SER A 57 8.83 -2.54 8.71
C SER A 57 9.69 -2.58 7.44
N ASN A 58 11.02 -2.63 7.57
CA ASN A 58 11.93 -2.70 6.43
C ASN A 58 11.87 -4.05 5.73
N THR A 59 11.86 -5.14 6.50
CA THR A 59 11.71 -6.51 6.00
C THR A 59 10.38 -6.66 5.27
N ILE A 60 9.28 -6.10 5.81
CA ILE A 60 7.98 -6.12 5.15
C ILE A 60 7.99 -5.31 3.86
N ARG A 61 8.52 -4.08 3.87
CA ARG A 61 8.68 -3.28 2.64
C ARG A 61 9.44 -4.05 1.56
N ASN A 62 10.57 -4.66 1.90
CA ASN A 62 11.38 -5.43 0.96
C ASN A 62 10.60 -6.60 0.34
N LYS A 63 9.79 -7.31 1.14
CA LYS A 63 8.90 -8.37 0.65
C LYS A 63 7.82 -7.81 -0.28
N ILE A 64 7.19 -6.70 0.08
CA ILE A 64 6.17 -6.04 -0.75
C ILE A 64 6.80 -5.59 -2.08
N VAL A 65 7.96 -4.92 -2.08
CA VAL A 65 8.70 -4.52 -3.31
C VAL A 65 8.98 -5.70 -4.23
N LYS A 66 9.34 -6.85 -3.65
CA LYS A 66 9.66 -8.05 -4.42
C LYS A 66 8.45 -8.73 -5.04
N HIS A 67 7.28 -8.65 -4.41
CA HIS A 67 6.13 -9.50 -4.75
C HIS A 67 4.87 -8.74 -5.21
N VAL A 68 4.82 -7.43 -5.02
CA VAL A 68 3.65 -6.60 -5.31
C VAL A 68 3.97 -5.64 -6.47
N PRO A 69 3.14 -5.58 -7.53
CA PRO A 69 3.38 -4.72 -8.68
C PRO A 69 3.07 -3.25 -8.35
N MET A 70 3.95 -2.60 -7.59
CA MET A 70 3.79 -1.23 -7.09
C MET A 70 4.16 -0.14 -8.09
N THR A 71 4.57 -0.48 -9.30
CA THR A 71 4.89 0.52 -10.31
C THR A 71 3.60 1.12 -10.88
N ILE A 72 3.54 2.46 -10.91
CA ILE A 72 2.52 3.19 -11.68
C ILE A 72 3.00 3.32 -13.12
N THR A 73 2.26 2.75 -14.07
CA THR A 73 2.61 2.84 -15.49
C THR A 73 2.31 4.23 -16.05
N LYS A 74 2.90 4.57 -17.20
CA LYS A 74 2.62 5.85 -17.90
C LYS A 74 1.12 6.05 -18.16
N GLN A 75 0.44 5.02 -18.66
CA GLN A 75 -1.00 5.05 -18.91
C GLN A 75 -1.81 5.30 -17.63
N GLN A 76 -1.41 4.66 -16.53
CA GLN A 76 -2.05 4.86 -15.23
C GLN A 76 -1.85 6.30 -14.73
N LYS A 77 -0.63 6.84 -14.85
CA LYS A 77 -0.30 8.23 -14.49
C LYS A 77 -1.14 9.24 -15.28
N GLU A 78 -1.30 9.04 -16.58
CA GLU A 78 -2.16 9.89 -17.43
C GLU A 78 -3.61 9.90 -16.94
N LYS A 79 -4.16 8.73 -16.55
CA LYS A 79 -5.52 8.65 -16.01
C LYS A 79 -5.69 9.30 -14.63
N ILE A 80 -4.67 9.28 -13.78
CA ILE A 80 -4.70 9.96 -12.48
C ILE A 80 -4.88 11.47 -12.68
N HIS A 81 -4.14 12.06 -13.64
CA HIS A 81 -4.11 13.51 -13.88
C HIS A 81 -5.13 14.02 -14.92
N ALA A 82 -5.79 13.13 -15.67
CA ALA A 82 -6.84 13.51 -16.62
C ALA A 82 -7.92 14.34 -15.93
N ARG A 83 -8.26 15.52 -16.47
CA ARG A 83 -9.42 16.31 -16.03
C ARG A 83 -10.71 15.55 -16.38
N ILE A 84 -11.71 15.65 -15.52
CA ILE A 84 -13.04 15.05 -15.72
C ILE A 84 -13.73 15.83 -16.83
#